data_AF-A0A523G3N6-F1
#
_entry.id   AF-A0A523G3N6-F1
#
_cell.length_a   1.000
_cell.length_b   1.000
_cell.length_c   1.000
_cell.angle_alpha   90.00
_cell.angle_beta   90.00
_cell.angle_gamma   90.00
#
_symmetry.space_group_name_H-M   'P 1'
#
loop_
_entity.id
_entity.type
_entity.pdbx_description
1 polymer ?
#
loop_
_entity_poly.entity_id
_entity_poly.type
_entity_poly.pdbx_seq_one_letter_code
_entity_poly.pdbx_strand_id
1 'polypeptide(L)'
;MDKLLKSAVPVVAAAVLLGLSACAYRPGDEDSPLRRSFSWFSYLNADDLRATCTKGAADRYRIVYNAVWQEQVRTYDFTAGRDGADLKTQVTGDVDFARAIPLTDLLSPWRGKIVRARLSRSAFRGLRRALRRSGFHRPAPQGTRVQSWSFFWVAAACEGGRFRFNVWAYPSRRFAGVTLAGILKRLDGTKIPFNKPRETWQPDRQEDKDIDRYQLVVQGDGFAGTAGLF
;
A
#
# COMPACT_ATOMS: atom_id res chain seq x y z
N MET A 1 -7.92 -43.59 -31.22
CA MET A 1 -7.12 -42.37 -30.94
C MET A 1 -7.72 -41.53 -29.80
N ASP A 2 -8.58 -42.11 -28.93
CA ASP A 2 -9.43 -41.33 -28.01
C ASP A 2 -8.99 -41.29 -26.54
N LYS A 3 -7.82 -41.85 -26.20
CA LYS A 3 -7.36 -41.91 -24.79
C LYS A 3 -6.43 -40.77 -24.37
N LEU A 4 -5.93 -39.96 -25.31
CA LEU A 4 -4.94 -38.91 -25.00
C LEU A 4 -5.54 -37.52 -24.73
N LEU A 5 -6.82 -37.29 -25.05
CA LEU A 5 -7.48 -35.99 -24.87
C LEU A 5 -8.11 -35.74 -23.50
N LYS A 6 -8.29 -36.79 -22.67
CA LYS A 6 -8.96 -36.65 -21.36
C LYS A 6 -8.03 -36.29 -20.19
N SER A 7 -6.71 -36.37 -20.37
CA SER A 7 -5.74 -36.16 -19.29
C SER A 7 -5.11 -34.76 -19.27
N ALA A 8 -5.34 -33.93 -20.29
CA ALA A 8 -4.76 -32.59 -20.39
C ALA A 8 -5.57 -31.51 -19.66
N VAL A 9 -6.86 -31.75 -19.42
CA VAL A 9 -7.77 -30.76 -18.82
C VAL A 9 -7.48 -30.48 -17.32
N PRO A 10 -7.14 -31.45 -16.45
CA PRO A 10 -6.92 -31.13 -15.04
C PRO A 10 -5.53 -30.51 -14.78
N VAL A 11 -4.55 -30.74 -15.66
CA VAL A 11 -3.17 -30.24 -15.49
C VAL A 11 -3.07 -28.75 -15.84
N VAL A 12 -3.79 -28.30 -16.87
CA VAL A 12 -3.82 -26.88 -17.26
C VAL A 12 -4.57 -26.05 -16.21
N ALA A 13 -5.65 -26.57 -15.63
CA ALA A 13 -6.37 -25.89 -14.56
C ALA A 13 -5.54 -25.75 -13.26
N ALA A 14 -4.73 -26.76 -12.92
CA ALA A 14 -3.83 -26.72 -11.77
C ALA A 14 -2.66 -25.73 -11.95
N ALA A 15 -2.12 -25.60 -13.17
CA ALA A 15 -1.04 -24.66 -13.46
C ALA A 15 -1.48 -23.19 -13.38
N VAL A 16 -2.72 -22.88 -13.78
CA VAL A 16 -3.29 -21.52 -13.68
C VAL A 16 -3.57 -21.13 -12.21
N LEU A 17 -3.99 -22.09 -11.38
CA LEU A 17 -4.22 -21.85 -9.94
C LEU A 17 -2.91 -21.69 -9.14
N LEU A 18 -1.83 -22.36 -9.54
CA LEU A 18 -0.51 -22.20 -8.91
C LEU A 18 0.18 -20.89 -9.32
N GLY A 19 -0.05 -20.40 -10.54
CA GLY A 19 0.52 -19.12 -11.02
C GLY A 19 0.00 -17.88 -10.28
N LEU A 20 -1.26 -17.89 -9.84
CA LEU A 20 -1.85 -16.76 -9.10
C LEU A 20 -1.28 -16.61 -7.67
N SER A 21 -0.71 -17.68 -7.11
CA SER A 21 -0.04 -17.63 -5.81
C SER A 21 1.40 -17.08 -5.87
N ALA A 22 1.96 -16.94 -7.07
CA ALA A 22 3.32 -16.43 -7.28
C ALA A 22 3.40 -14.89 -7.45
N CYS A 23 2.26 -14.21 -7.48
CA CYS A 23 2.17 -12.75 -7.53
C CYS A 23 1.68 -12.12 -6.22
N ALA A 24 1.24 -12.94 -5.27
CA ALA A 24 0.93 -12.46 -3.92
C ALA A 24 2.26 -12.22 -3.18
N TYR A 25 2.43 -11.03 -2.61
CA TYR A 25 3.59 -10.68 -1.81
C TYR A 25 3.91 -11.76 -0.76
N ARG A 26 5.09 -12.39 -0.83
CA ARG A 26 5.66 -13.21 0.23
C ARG A 26 6.93 -12.54 0.81
N PRO A 27 7.22 -12.70 2.11
CA PRO A 27 8.52 -12.31 2.66
C PRO A 27 9.65 -13.12 1.98
N GLY A 28 10.67 -12.47 1.39
CA GLY A 28 11.78 -13.14 0.70
C GLY A 28 11.78 -13.05 -0.84
N ASP A 29 10.85 -12.32 -1.45
CA ASP A 29 10.69 -12.21 -2.91
C ASP A 29 11.44 -11.00 -3.54
N GLU A 30 12.49 -10.47 -2.90
CA GLU A 30 13.09 -9.17 -3.21
C GLU A 30 14.02 -9.11 -4.46
N ASP A 31 14.25 -10.20 -5.19
CA ASP A 31 15.38 -10.26 -6.13
C ASP A 31 15.15 -9.65 -7.54
N SER A 32 13.92 -9.43 -8.02
CA SER A 32 13.67 -8.97 -9.41
C SER A 32 12.93 -7.61 -9.52
N PRO A 33 13.40 -6.62 -10.32
CA PRO A 33 12.81 -5.29 -10.50
C PRO A 33 11.30 -5.28 -10.85
N LEU A 34 10.90 -6.06 -11.86
CA LEU A 34 9.50 -6.18 -12.25
C LEU A 34 8.65 -6.77 -11.12
N ARG A 35 9.17 -7.81 -10.44
CA ARG A 35 8.48 -8.43 -9.30
C ARG A 35 8.36 -7.50 -8.11
N ARG A 36 9.32 -6.59 -7.91
CA ARG A 36 9.29 -5.55 -6.86
C ARG A 36 8.20 -4.50 -7.14
N SER A 37 8.01 -4.08 -8.39
CA SER A 37 6.93 -3.17 -8.76
C SER A 37 5.55 -3.84 -8.62
N PHE A 38 5.42 -5.09 -9.08
CA PHE A 38 4.20 -5.88 -8.86
C PHE A 38 3.92 -6.13 -7.38
N SER A 39 4.94 -6.39 -6.56
CA SER A 39 4.78 -6.59 -5.12
C SER A 39 4.42 -5.29 -4.40
N TRP A 40 4.92 -4.14 -4.84
CA TRP A 40 4.49 -2.83 -4.35
C TRP A 40 3.02 -2.54 -4.66
N PHE A 41 2.58 -2.74 -5.90
CA PHE A 41 1.17 -2.51 -6.25
C PHE A 41 0.23 -3.49 -5.54
N SER A 42 0.64 -4.76 -5.43
CA SER A 42 -0.09 -5.75 -4.62
C SER A 42 -0.14 -5.37 -3.14
N TYR A 43 0.96 -4.82 -2.61
CA TYR A 43 1.03 -4.30 -1.24
C TYR A 43 0.09 -3.09 -1.04
N LEU A 44 0.08 -2.12 -1.96
CA LEU A 44 -0.85 -0.98 -1.97
C LEU A 44 -2.31 -1.43 -2.07
N ASN A 45 -2.60 -2.41 -2.92
CA ASN A 45 -3.93 -2.99 -3.10
C ASN A 45 -4.34 -3.92 -1.94
N ALA A 46 -3.38 -4.24 -1.07
CA ALA A 46 -3.49 -5.12 0.08
C ALA A 46 -4.06 -6.50 -0.29
N ASP A 47 -3.54 -7.08 -1.38
CA ASP A 47 -4.03 -8.38 -1.86
C ASP A 47 -3.82 -9.48 -0.81
N ASP A 48 -2.74 -9.43 -0.03
CA ASP A 48 -2.49 -10.36 1.07
C ASP A 48 -3.53 -10.25 2.19
N LEU A 49 -3.99 -9.02 2.50
CA LEU A 49 -5.08 -8.81 3.45
C LEU A 49 -6.39 -9.34 2.87
N ARG A 50 -6.68 -9.05 1.60
CA ARG A 50 -7.91 -9.48 0.92
C ARG A 50 -8.02 -11.00 0.88
N ALA A 51 -6.96 -11.68 0.45
CA ALA A 51 -6.92 -13.13 0.31
C ALA A 51 -7.09 -13.86 1.65
N THR A 52 -6.66 -13.25 2.74
CA THR A 52 -6.75 -13.83 4.10
C THR A 52 -7.92 -13.30 4.92
N CYS A 53 -8.72 -12.38 4.38
CA CYS A 53 -9.82 -11.77 5.12
C CYS A 53 -11.08 -12.65 5.10
N THR A 54 -11.19 -13.49 6.12
CA THR A 54 -12.33 -14.39 6.32
C THR A 54 -12.98 -14.17 7.68
N LYS A 55 -14.18 -14.72 7.87
CA LYS A 55 -14.87 -14.66 9.17
C LYS A 55 -13.99 -15.29 10.26
N GLY A 56 -13.71 -14.52 11.31
CA GLY A 56 -12.86 -14.96 12.43
C GLY A 56 -11.37 -14.65 12.26
N ALA A 57 -10.94 -14.15 11.09
CA ALA A 57 -9.58 -13.62 10.94
C ALA A 57 -9.34 -12.43 11.88
N ALA A 58 -8.11 -12.31 12.39
CA ALA A 58 -7.72 -11.17 13.20
C ALA A 58 -7.84 -9.87 12.40
N ASP A 59 -8.26 -8.79 13.07
CA ASP A 59 -8.30 -7.47 12.43
C ASP A 59 -6.88 -7.05 12.00
N ARG A 60 -6.70 -6.74 10.72
CA ARG A 60 -5.43 -6.25 10.16
C ARG A 60 -5.67 -4.94 9.43
N TYR A 61 -4.78 -3.97 9.57
CA TYR A 61 -4.84 -2.69 8.89
C TYR A 61 -3.51 -2.39 8.22
N ARG A 62 -3.55 -1.92 6.97
CA ARG A 62 -2.42 -1.35 6.26
C ARG A 62 -2.75 0.10 5.93
N ILE A 63 -1.86 1.01 6.30
CA ILE A 63 -1.98 2.43 5.95
C ILE A 63 -0.69 2.85 5.27
N VAL A 64 -0.82 3.45 4.09
CA VAL A 64 0.30 3.95 3.30
C VAL A 64 0.13 5.44 3.09
N TYR A 65 1.20 6.18 3.32
CA TYR A 65 1.36 7.58 2.96
C TYR A 65 2.44 7.69 1.91
N ASN A 66 2.06 8.05 0.69
CA ASN A 66 3.00 8.46 -0.34
C ASN A 66 3.16 9.97 -0.25
N ALA A 67 4.39 10.43 -0.10
CA ALA A 67 4.73 11.83 0.03
C ALA A 67 5.78 12.19 -0.99
N VAL A 68 5.41 12.02 -2.27
CA VAL A 68 6.31 11.89 -3.41
C VAL A 68 7.18 10.63 -3.24
N TRP A 69 6.99 9.66 -4.12
CA TRP A 69 7.58 8.31 -4.05
C TRP A 69 9.09 8.31 -3.87
N GLN A 70 9.77 9.23 -4.55
CA GLN A 70 11.23 9.39 -4.49
C GLN A 70 11.73 10.13 -3.24
N GLU A 71 10.85 10.78 -2.48
CA GLU A 71 11.21 11.56 -1.31
C GLU A 71 10.88 10.83 -0.02
N GLN A 72 9.63 10.39 0.13
CA GLN A 72 9.22 9.64 1.32
C GLN A 72 8.00 8.78 1.05
N VAL A 73 8.11 7.51 1.44
CA VAL A 73 7.00 6.57 1.53
C VAL A 73 6.96 6.03 2.95
N ARG A 74 5.78 6.04 3.56
CA ARG A 74 5.59 5.55 4.91
C ARG A 74 4.46 4.55 4.97
N THR A 75 4.74 3.40 5.55
CA THR A 75 3.76 2.33 5.73
C THR A 75 3.60 1.96 7.19
N TYR A 76 2.36 1.58 7.52
CA TYR A 76 1.97 1.14 8.85
C TYR A 76 1.11 -0.11 8.71
N ASP A 77 1.64 -1.24 9.16
CA ASP A 77 0.90 -2.50 9.25
C ASP A 77 0.55 -2.77 10.73
N PHE A 78 -0.74 -2.95 11.00
CA PHE A 78 -1.26 -3.28 12.33
C PHE A 78 -1.88 -4.67 12.30
N THR A 79 -1.56 -5.48 13.31
CA THR A 79 -2.22 -6.76 13.56
C THR A 79 -2.84 -6.73 14.95
N ALA A 80 -4.17 -6.82 15.02
CA ALA A 80 -4.88 -6.82 16.29
C ALA A 80 -4.55 -8.08 17.09
N GLY A 81 -4.36 -7.89 18.40
CA GLY A 81 -4.23 -8.97 19.37
C GLY A 81 -5.19 -8.74 20.54
N ARG A 82 -5.15 -9.65 21.53
CA ARG A 82 -6.03 -9.58 22.72
C ARG A 82 -5.91 -8.25 23.48
N ASP A 83 -4.70 -7.69 23.55
CA ASP A 83 -4.38 -6.52 24.38
C ASP A 83 -4.08 -5.23 23.61
N GLY A 84 -4.41 -5.20 22.32
CA GLY A 84 -4.22 -4.04 21.46
C GLY A 84 -3.82 -4.47 20.07
N ALA A 85 -2.68 -4.00 19.58
CA ALA A 85 -2.17 -4.39 18.28
C ALA A 85 -0.65 -4.35 18.24
N ASP A 86 -0.06 -5.24 17.45
CA ASP A 86 1.33 -5.09 17.04
C ASP A 86 1.37 -4.14 15.84
N LEU A 87 2.33 -3.21 15.85
CA LEU A 87 2.55 -2.21 14.81
C LEU A 87 3.93 -2.43 14.19
N LYS A 88 3.97 -2.57 12.86
CA LYS A 88 5.19 -2.41 12.04
C LYS A 88 5.09 -1.09 11.29
N THR A 89 6.02 -0.18 11.56
CA THR A 89 6.20 1.06 10.79
C THR A 89 7.41 0.91 9.90
N GLN A 90 7.32 1.37 8.66
CA GLN A 90 8.43 1.42 7.74
C GLN A 90 8.44 2.76 7.02
N VAL A 91 9.61 3.39 6.96
CA VAL A 91 9.83 4.66 6.27
C VAL A 91 10.95 4.47 5.28
N THR A 92 10.62 4.65 4.02
CA THR A 92 11.55 4.72 2.89
C THR A 92 11.67 6.17 2.46
N GLY A 93 12.84 6.59 2.01
CA GLY A 93 13.16 7.99 1.72
C GLY A 93 14.44 8.42 2.41
N ASP A 94 15.17 9.36 1.80
CA ASP A 94 16.35 9.92 2.44
C ASP A 94 15.92 10.72 3.69
N VAL A 95 16.61 10.47 4.80
CA VAL A 95 16.42 11.20 6.06
C VAL A 95 16.97 12.62 5.95
N ASP A 96 17.82 12.85 4.93
CA ASP A 96 18.25 14.14 4.45
C ASP A 96 17.44 14.49 3.19
N PHE A 97 16.30 15.17 3.38
CA PHE A 97 15.30 15.50 2.33
C PHE A 97 15.84 16.31 1.12
N ALA A 98 17.14 16.60 1.10
CA ALA A 98 17.87 17.29 0.05
C ALA A 98 18.57 16.35 -0.96
N ARG A 99 18.58 15.03 -0.72
CA ARG A 99 19.28 14.06 -1.60
C ARG A 99 18.28 13.13 -2.28
N ALA A 100 18.34 13.09 -3.60
CA ALA A 100 17.54 12.19 -4.41
C ALA A 100 18.02 10.74 -4.19
N ILE A 101 17.08 9.81 -3.99
CA ILE A 101 17.38 8.38 -4.03
C ILE A 101 17.83 8.04 -5.47
N PRO A 102 18.99 7.38 -5.68
CA PRO A 102 19.40 6.96 -7.01
C PRO A 102 18.34 6.05 -7.67
N LEU A 103 17.96 6.36 -8.91
CA LEU A 103 16.94 5.66 -9.71
C LEU A 103 17.26 4.17 -9.97
N THR A 104 18.52 3.74 -9.84
CA THR A 104 18.92 2.34 -9.99
C THR A 104 18.63 1.49 -8.76
N ASP A 105 18.15 2.12 -7.69
CA ASP A 105 18.09 1.49 -6.38
C ASP A 105 16.73 0.83 -6.10
N LEU A 106 16.44 -0.16 -6.94
CA LEU A 106 15.21 -0.92 -7.04
C LEU A 106 14.81 -1.68 -5.76
N LEU A 107 15.60 -1.63 -4.69
CA LEU A 107 15.25 -2.15 -3.35
C LEU A 107 14.69 -1.05 -2.42
N SER A 108 14.55 0.20 -2.89
CA SER A 108 14.15 1.38 -2.10
C SER A 108 12.90 1.17 -1.21
N PRO A 109 11.76 0.60 -1.67
CA PRO A 109 10.57 0.45 -0.83
C PRO A 109 10.80 -0.45 0.39
N TRP A 110 11.80 -1.32 0.33
CA TRP A 110 12.13 -2.32 1.34
C TRP A 110 13.38 -1.97 2.17
N ARG A 111 14.21 -1.04 1.68
CA ARG A 111 15.32 -0.43 2.44
C ARG A 111 14.84 0.87 3.06
N GLY A 112 14.43 0.77 4.30
CA GLY A 112 13.94 1.89 5.08
C GLY A 112 14.08 1.63 6.57
N LYS A 113 13.87 2.67 7.37
CA LYS A 113 13.86 2.51 8.83
C LYS A 113 12.59 1.76 9.23
N ILE A 114 12.77 0.53 9.73
CA ILE A 114 11.68 -0.27 10.28
C ILE A 114 11.69 -0.14 11.79
N VAL A 115 10.54 0.16 12.37
CA VAL A 115 10.31 0.14 13.82
C VAL A 115 9.09 -0.70 14.13
N ARG A 116 9.21 -1.54 15.16
CA ARG A 116 8.11 -2.35 15.68
C ARG A 116 7.73 -1.87 17.07
N ALA A 117 6.44 -1.84 17.36
CA ALA A 117 5.92 -1.44 18.65
C ALA A 117 4.68 -2.27 19.00
N ARG A 118 4.41 -2.41 20.30
CA ARG A 118 3.17 -2.97 20.80
C ARG A 118 2.27 -1.85 21.30
N LEU A 119 1.08 -1.75 20.73
CA LEU A 119 0.10 -0.74 21.07
C LEU A 119 -0.83 -1.27 22.15
N SER A 120 -1.16 -0.41 23.11
CA SER A 120 -2.23 -0.67 24.07
C SER A 120 -3.60 -0.69 23.37
N ARG A 121 -4.59 -1.32 24.02
CA ARG A 121 -5.99 -1.27 23.55
C ARG A 121 -6.48 0.16 23.33
N SER A 122 -6.11 1.12 24.18
CA SER A 122 -6.54 2.52 24.05
C SER A 122 -5.93 3.21 22.82
N ALA A 123 -4.64 2.98 22.56
CA ALA A 123 -3.94 3.50 21.39
C ALA A 123 -4.55 2.96 20.09
N PHE A 124 -4.79 1.64 20.03
CA PHE A 124 -5.39 1.01 18.86
C PHE A 124 -6.84 1.45 18.60
N ARG A 125 -7.64 1.62 19.67
CA ARG A 125 -8.97 2.26 19.54
C ARG A 125 -8.86 3.70 19.01
N GLY A 126 -7.81 4.43 19.40
CA GLY A 126 -7.51 5.77 18.88
C GLY A 126 -7.30 5.79 17.37
N LEU A 127 -6.52 4.84 16.85
CA LEU A 127 -6.31 4.64 15.41
C LEU A 127 -7.63 4.36 14.69
N ARG A 128 -8.43 3.38 15.15
CA ARG A 128 -9.71 3.03 14.53
C ARG A 128 -10.68 4.21 14.49
N ARG A 129 -10.70 5.06 15.53
CA ARG A 129 -11.47 6.31 15.54
C ARG A 129 -10.99 7.32 14.49
N ALA A 130 -9.67 7.46 14.31
CA ALA A 130 -9.11 8.37 13.31
C ALA A 130 -9.41 7.91 11.87
N LEU A 131 -9.30 6.60 11.61
CA LEU A 131 -9.73 5.99 10.35
C LEU A 131 -11.21 6.28 10.06
N ARG A 132 -12.09 6.01 11.03
CA ARG A 132 -13.52 6.29 10.90
C ARG A 132 -13.81 7.77 10.62
N ARG A 133 -13.18 8.69 11.36
CA ARG A 133 -13.33 10.14 11.13
C ARG A 133 -12.83 10.60 9.76
N SER A 134 -11.82 9.93 9.23
CA SER A 134 -11.30 10.21 7.88
C SER A 134 -12.19 9.62 6.78
N GLY A 135 -13.29 8.94 7.14
CA GLY A 135 -14.24 8.36 6.19
C GLY A 135 -13.84 6.97 5.69
N PHE A 136 -12.89 6.28 6.33
CA PHE A 136 -12.35 4.99 5.89
C PHE A 136 -13.43 3.94 5.59
N HIS A 137 -14.52 3.92 6.37
CA HIS A 137 -15.61 2.95 6.21
C HIS A 137 -16.53 3.19 5.00
N ARG A 138 -16.39 4.33 4.32
CA ARG A 138 -17.05 4.59 3.03
C ARG A 138 -16.23 3.98 1.89
N PRO A 139 -16.83 3.59 0.76
CA PRO A 139 -16.06 3.17 -0.40
C PRO A 139 -15.14 4.28 -0.91
N ALA A 140 -14.03 3.88 -1.52
CA ALA A 140 -13.18 4.77 -2.30
C ALA A 140 -13.98 5.31 -3.51
N PRO A 141 -13.94 6.62 -3.83
CA PRO A 141 -14.61 7.12 -5.02
C PRO A 141 -13.97 6.52 -6.27
N GLN A 142 -14.79 5.87 -7.10
CA GLN A 142 -14.35 5.25 -8.34
C GLN A 142 -13.73 6.29 -9.28
N GLY A 143 -12.67 5.91 -9.99
CA GLY A 143 -11.95 6.83 -10.89
C GLY A 143 -10.99 7.81 -10.17
N THR A 144 -10.89 7.78 -8.83
CA THR A 144 -9.87 8.57 -8.11
C THR A 144 -8.49 8.16 -8.60
N ARG A 145 -7.70 9.14 -9.06
CA ARG A 145 -6.32 8.91 -9.51
C ARG A 145 -5.34 9.27 -8.41
N VAL A 146 -4.34 8.41 -8.19
CA VAL A 146 -3.18 8.69 -7.35
C VAL A 146 -1.92 8.57 -8.18
N GLN A 147 -0.95 9.42 -7.90
CA GLN A 147 0.27 9.57 -8.67
C GLN A 147 1.47 9.44 -7.75
N SER A 148 2.49 8.70 -8.18
CA SER A 148 3.70 8.48 -7.39
C SER A 148 4.44 9.79 -7.08
N TRP A 149 4.37 10.79 -7.96
CA TRP A 149 4.97 12.12 -7.79
C TRP A 149 4.10 13.11 -7.00
N SER A 150 3.01 12.67 -6.38
CA SER A 150 2.11 13.51 -5.58
C SER A 150 1.91 12.91 -4.18
N PHE A 151 1.02 13.51 -3.38
CA PHE A 151 0.69 13.04 -2.04
C PHE A 151 -0.60 12.23 -2.05
N PHE A 152 -0.60 11.09 -1.36
CA PHE A 152 -1.84 10.35 -1.15
C PHE A 152 -1.78 9.47 0.10
N TRP A 153 -2.97 9.17 0.62
CA TRP A 153 -3.18 8.13 1.61
C TRP A 153 -3.91 6.95 0.97
N VAL A 154 -3.45 5.74 1.29
CA VAL A 154 -4.20 4.49 1.05
C VAL A 154 -4.39 3.83 2.40
N ALA A 155 -5.60 3.32 2.65
CA ALA A 155 -5.84 2.45 3.78
C ALA A 155 -6.59 1.21 3.29
N ALA A 156 -6.17 0.06 3.79
CA ALA A 156 -6.85 -1.22 3.60
C ALA A 156 -6.95 -1.94 4.94
N ALA A 157 -8.00 -2.73 5.13
CA ALA A 157 -8.16 -3.52 6.34
C ALA A 157 -8.95 -4.79 6.09
N CYS A 158 -8.62 -5.83 6.86
CA CYS A 158 -9.60 -6.83 7.25
C CYS A 158 -10.15 -6.43 8.62
N GLU A 159 -11.42 -6.03 8.71
CA GLU A 159 -12.07 -5.65 9.96
C GLU A 159 -13.34 -6.48 10.16
N GLY A 160 -13.35 -7.33 11.20
CA GLY A 160 -14.45 -8.24 11.47
C GLY A 160 -14.72 -9.25 10.34
N GLY A 161 -13.66 -9.70 9.66
CA GLY A 161 -13.76 -10.58 8.50
C GLY A 161 -14.33 -9.93 7.24
N ARG A 162 -14.36 -8.58 7.18
CA ARG A 162 -14.76 -7.83 5.99
C ARG A 162 -13.58 -7.01 5.49
N PHE A 163 -13.24 -7.20 4.21
CA PHE A 163 -12.22 -6.38 3.57
C PHE A 163 -12.76 -4.96 3.33
N ARG A 164 -11.89 -3.96 3.51
CA ARG A 164 -12.19 -2.54 3.29
C ARG A 164 -11.00 -1.86 2.65
N PHE A 165 -11.26 -0.91 1.76
CA PHE A 165 -10.24 -0.14 1.06
C PHE A 165 -10.69 1.31 0.86
N ASN A 166 -9.79 2.27 1.05
CA ASN A 166 -10.06 3.68 0.80
C ASN A 166 -8.80 4.44 0.42
N VAL A 167 -8.98 5.53 -0.33
CA VAL A 167 -7.92 6.35 -0.88
C VAL A 167 -8.29 7.83 -0.74
N TRP A 168 -7.29 8.65 -0.43
CA TRP A 168 -7.40 10.10 -0.41
C TRP A 168 -6.23 10.69 -1.21
N ALA A 169 -6.53 11.31 -2.35
CA ALA A 169 -5.55 11.92 -3.24
C ALA A 169 -5.40 13.42 -2.95
N TYR A 170 -4.17 13.93 -2.96
CA TYR A 170 -3.88 15.36 -2.93
C TYR A 170 -3.81 15.94 -4.35
N PRO A 171 -4.25 17.19 -4.56
CA PRO A 171 -5.06 18.00 -3.64
C PRO A 171 -6.54 17.62 -3.74
N SER A 172 -7.22 17.41 -2.60
CA SER A 172 -8.68 17.28 -2.57
C SER A 172 -9.26 17.63 -1.21
N ARG A 173 -10.55 18.01 -1.18
CA ARG A 173 -11.29 18.21 0.08
C ARG A 173 -11.28 16.96 0.97
N ARG A 174 -11.33 15.76 0.35
CA ARG A 174 -11.24 14.49 1.05
C ARG A 174 -9.89 14.33 1.75
N PHE A 175 -8.79 14.62 1.05
CA PHE A 175 -7.45 14.57 1.61
C PHE A 175 -7.26 15.58 2.75
N ALA A 176 -7.74 16.82 2.58
CA ALA A 176 -7.67 17.85 3.62
C ALA A 176 -8.43 17.46 4.91
N GLY A 177 -9.47 16.63 4.81
CA GLY A 177 -10.23 16.12 5.96
C GLY A 177 -9.61 14.90 6.66
N VAL A 178 -8.49 14.36 6.19
CA VAL A 178 -7.86 13.17 6.78
C VAL A 178 -7.17 13.51 8.10
N THR A 179 -7.43 12.72 9.15
CA THR A 179 -6.86 12.94 10.50
C THR A 179 -5.79 11.91 10.89
N LEU A 180 -5.29 11.14 9.92
CA LEU A 180 -4.36 10.03 10.12
C LEU A 180 -2.97 10.49 10.58
N ALA A 181 -2.40 11.52 9.97
CA ALA A 181 -1.08 12.03 10.33
C ALA A 181 -0.96 12.34 11.84
N GLY A 182 -2.01 12.93 12.43
CA GLY A 182 -2.01 13.30 13.85
C GLY A 182 -1.91 12.10 14.79
N ILE A 183 -2.66 11.01 14.54
CA ILE A 183 -2.57 9.80 15.35
C ILE A 183 -1.29 9.02 15.04
N LEU A 184 -0.93 8.87 13.76
CA LEU A 184 0.21 8.07 13.34
C LEU A 184 1.52 8.67 13.86
N LYS A 185 1.70 9.99 13.81
CA LYS A 185 2.87 10.67 14.40
C LYS A 185 3.11 10.31 15.87
N ARG A 186 2.06 10.03 16.66
CA ARG A 186 2.20 9.62 18.07
C ARG A 186 2.56 8.15 18.24
N LEU A 187 2.11 7.30 17.32
CA LEU A 187 2.37 5.86 17.33
C LEU A 187 3.72 5.52 16.68
N ASP A 188 4.21 6.43 15.83
CA ASP A 188 5.40 6.27 15.02
C ASP A 188 6.69 6.43 15.85
N GLY A 189 7.38 5.31 16.06
CA GLY A 189 8.66 5.28 16.77
C GLY A 189 9.88 5.64 15.92
N THR A 190 9.74 5.91 14.62
CA THR A 190 10.88 6.15 13.72
C THR A 190 11.57 7.49 14.00
N LYS A 191 10.86 8.45 14.59
CA LYS A 191 11.29 9.85 14.82
C LYS A 191 11.59 10.63 13.53
N ILE A 192 11.29 10.06 12.35
CA ILE A 192 11.43 10.74 11.07
C ILE A 192 10.19 11.60 10.85
N PRO A 193 10.32 12.92 10.58
CA PRO A 193 9.17 13.77 10.33
C PRO A 193 8.43 13.35 9.04
N PHE A 194 7.13 13.62 9.02
CA PHE A 194 6.33 13.49 7.81
C PHE A 194 6.75 14.54 6.80
N ASN A 195 7.00 14.11 5.56
CA ASN A 195 7.07 15.04 4.43
C ASN A 195 5.70 15.68 4.22
N LYS A 196 5.63 17.01 4.23
CA LYS A 196 4.37 17.76 4.24
C LYS A 196 3.82 17.89 2.82
N PRO A 197 2.49 17.75 2.64
CA PRO A 197 1.85 18.01 1.36
C PRO A 197 2.18 19.41 0.86
N ARG A 198 2.55 19.49 -0.42
CA ARG A 198 2.85 20.71 -1.14
C ARG A 198 2.46 20.54 -2.59
N GLU A 199 2.36 21.64 -3.32
CA GLU A 199 2.25 21.55 -4.77
C GLU A 199 3.51 20.88 -5.33
N THR A 200 3.30 19.89 -6.18
CA THR A 200 4.34 19.15 -6.88
C THR A 200 4.24 19.50 -8.35
N TRP A 201 5.39 19.55 -9.03
CA TRP A 201 5.42 19.72 -10.47
C TRP A 201 4.53 18.68 -11.17
N GLN A 202 3.70 19.15 -12.09
CA GLN A 202 2.90 18.29 -12.98
C GLN A 202 3.67 18.17 -14.28
N PRO A 203 4.07 16.97 -14.71
CA PRO A 203 4.75 16.82 -15.98
C PRO A 203 3.87 17.32 -17.11
N ASP A 204 4.45 18.10 -18.01
CA ASP A 204 3.91 18.14 -19.36
C ASP A 204 4.03 16.73 -19.97
N ARG A 205 3.18 16.44 -20.97
CA ARG A 205 2.97 15.07 -21.44
C ARG A 205 4.18 14.42 -22.13
N GLN A 206 5.29 15.14 -22.31
CA GLN A 206 6.21 14.84 -23.41
C GLN A 206 7.67 14.61 -23.03
N GLU A 207 8.18 15.10 -21.89
CA GLU A 207 9.65 15.17 -21.69
C GLU A 207 10.31 14.22 -20.68
N ASP A 208 9.59 13.34 -19.96
CA ASP A 208 10.24 12.46 -18.98
C ASP A 208 9.86 10.99 -19.19
N LYS A 209 10.62 10.29 -20.05
CA LYS A 209 10.56 8.82 -20.18
C LYS A 209 11.48 8.09 -19.19
N ASP A 210 12.31 8.81 -18.44
CA ASP A 210 13.40 8.22 -17.64
C ASP A 210 13.11 8.15 -16.13
N ILE A 211 11.85 8.29 -15.69
CA ILE A 211 11.52 8.32 -14.26
C ILE A 211 10.46 7.28 -13.94
N ASP A 212 10.76 6.38 -12.99
CA ASP A 212 9.86 5.39 -12.38
C ASP A 212 8.62 6.05 -11.76
N ARG A 213 7.71 6.49 -12.61
CA ARG A 213 6.47 7.18 -12.30
C ARG A 213 5.32 6.23 -12.52
N TYR A 214 4.39 6.19 -11.58
CA TYR A 214 3.18 5.39 -11.74
C TYR A 214 1.96 6.21 -11.37
N GLN A 215 0.86 5.90 -12.06
CA GLN A 215 -0.47 6.38 -11.73
C GLN A 215 -1.38 5.18 -11.56
N LEU A 216 -2.15 5.18 -10.47
CA LEU A 216 -3.16 4.18 -10.19
C LEU A 216 -4.53 4.82 -10.17
N VAL A 217 -5.55 4.10 -10.61
CA VAL A 217 -6.94 4.55 -10.65
C VAL A 217 -7.76 3.65 -9.74
N VAL A 218 -8.60 4.21 -8.87
CA VAL A 218 -9.49 3.42 -8.04
C VAL A 218 -10.53 2.72 -8.92
N GLN A 219 -10.59 1.39 -8.81
CA GLN A 219 -11.59 0.54 -9.45
C GLN A 219 -12.00 -0.58 -8.49
N GLY A 220 -13.30 -0.72 -8.24
CA GLY A 220 -13.82 -1.63 -7.23
C GLY A 220 -13.31 -1.26 -5.82
N ASP A 221 -12.93 -2.28 -5.05
CA ASP A 221 -12.35 -2.14 -3.71
C ASP A 221 -10.81 -2.08 -3.76
N GLY A 222 -10.24 -1.47 -4.79
CA GLY A 222 -8.79 -1.46 -5.01
C GLY A 222 -8.36 -0.47 -6.08
N PHE A 223 -7.15 -0.68 -6.60
CA PHE A 223 -6.64 0.00 -7.78
C PHE A 223 -6.78 -0.88 -9.02
N ALA A 224 -7.10 -0.24 -10.14
CA ALA A 224 -6.80 -0.70 -11.48
C ALA A 224 -5.81 0.25 -12.14
N GLY A 225 -4.94 -0.32 -12.96
CA GLY A 225 -3.91 0.42 -13.64
C GLY A 225 -2.89 -0.56 -14.19
N THR A 226 -2.66 -0.48 -15.49
CA THR A 226 -1.51 -1.09 -16.13
C THR A 226 -0.25 -0.51 -15.49
N ALA A 227 0.71 -1.36 -15.13
CA ALA A 227 2.08 -0.92 -14.99
C ALA A 227 2.47 -0.26 -16.32
N GLY A 228 2.39 1.07 -16.39
CA GLY A 228 2.82 1.83 -17.54
C GLY A 228 4.33 1.80 -17.56
N LEU A 229 4.91 0.77 -18.17
CA LEU A 229 6.15 0.94 -18.91
C LEU A 229 5.81 1.87 -20.08
N PHE A 230 6.17 3.14 -19.97
CA PHE A 230 6.28 4.07 -21.08
C PHE A 230 7.58 4.83 -20.96
#